data_AF-A0A965CBE6-F1
#
_entry.id   AF-A0A965CBE6-F1
#
_cell.length_a   1.000
_cell.length_b   1.000
_cell.length_c   1.000
_cell.angle_alpha   90.00
_cell.angle_beta   90.00
_cell.angle_gamma   90.00
#
_symmetry.space_group_name_H-M   'P 1'
#
loop_
_entity.id
_entity.type
_entity.pdbx_description
1 polymer ?
#
loop_
_entity_poly.entity_id
_entity_poly.type
_entity_poly.pdbx_seq_one_letter_code
_entity_poly.pdbx_strand_id
1 'polypeptide(L)'
;MADNVAPELTMAGDFLWGIKVLFDPTIKAGNYSAGAAGVAESYADLVKVFTVMGKLQAAVATGAWPDTSSATGKALQAAGVPSRSALLLLGLMAGIPTQSAHFDSISGPEGALKLTFPLAISPALGILENGTNAAALAILATQDVENQVGGPVFDNTKTDYSARVEGERVIFNAALSGNTVIDALLGALSPANPGAPRAVANPAAVAKMYALETNKGVIKVPTILMTGVADPITPAGASQRLVDLYAEQYAAQKAAARKSYQSSRDYKTPQNNLLMLWNTTPSSYTKFDAAGSPITSTPAAQGTNHCNFTTAQLLLVAKSMVQTSNTGKLPSGGALYTAVRKAGNLSIDKGISAPWLKYYGDNR
;
A
#
# COMPACT_ATOMS: atom_id res chain seq x y z
N MET A 1 5.64 -15.31 1.84
CA MET A 1 4.84 -14.24 1.20
C MET A 1 5.75 -13.27 0.43
N ALA A 2 5.23 -12.24 -0.24
CA ALA A 2 6.08 -11.23 -0.88
C ALA A 2 6.79 -10.31 0.14
N ASP A 3 6.28 -10.25 1.38
CA ASP A 3 6.95 -9.58 2.49
C ASP A 3 6.69 -10.27 3.84
N ASN A 4 7.06 -9.57 4.93
CA ASN A 4 6.76 -9.91 6.33
C ASN A 4 5.51 -9.16 6.79
N VAL A 5 4.68 -9.76 7.64
CA VAL A 5 3.43 -9.16 8.19
C VAL A 5 3.60 -7.76 8.81
N ALA A 6 4.74 -7.49 9.46
CA ALA A 6 4.95 -6.23 10.17
C ALA A 6 4.89 -4.98 9.25
N PRO A 7 5.60 -4.93 8.11
CA PRO A 7 5.46 -3.85 7.13
C PRO A 7 4.03 -3.52 6.71
N GLU A 8 3.21 -4.51 6.36
CA GLU A 8 1.82 -4.27 5.95
C GLU A 8 0.96 -3.80 7.13
N LEU A 9 1.13 -4.41 8.32
CA LEU A 9 0.43 -3.95 9.52
C LEU A 9 0.84 -2.54 9.93
N THR A 10 2.09 -2.13 9.72
CA THR A 10 2.53 -0.75 9.95
C THR A 10 1.84 0.19 8.96
N MET A 11 1.88 -0.08 7.65
CA MET A 11 1.17 0.73 6.65
C MET A 11 -0.32 0.90 7.01
N ALA A 12 -0.99 -0.22 7.22
CA ALA A 12 -2.42 -0.25 7.49
C ALA A 12 -2.76 0.42 8.85
N GLY A 13 -1.97 0.13 9.88
CA GLY A 13 -2.11 0.69 11.23
C GLY A 13 -1.84 2.19 11.28
N ASP A 14 -0.85 2.71 10.56
CA ASP A 14 -0.56 4.14 10.48
C ASP A 14 -1.73 4.92 9.88
N PHE A 15 -2.35 4.36 8.83
CA PHE A 15 -3.55 4.93 8.23
C PHE A 15 -4.74 4.90 9.20
N LEU A 16 -5.04 3.74 9.80
CA LEU A 16 -6.14 3.59 10.76
C LEU A 16 -5.97 4.49 11.99
N TRP A 17 -4.74 4.60 12.51
CA TRP A 17 -4.39 5.49 13.62
C TRP A 17 -4.69 6.95 13.24
N GLY A 18 -4.31 7.37 12.04
CA GLY A 18 -4.63 8.70 11.52
C GLY A 18 -6.14 8.96 11.43
N ILE A 19 -6.91 7.98 10.93
CA ILE A 19 -8.37 8.07 10.85
C ILE A 19 -8.98 8.23 12.25
N LYS A 20 -8.51 7.44 13.23
CA LYS A 20 -8.92 7.57 14.63
C LYS A 20 -8.60 8.96 15.20
N VAL A 21 -7.38 9.45 14.98
CA VAL A 21 -6.92 10.72 15.54
C VAL A 21 -7.68 11.91 14.96
N LEU A 22 -8.00 11.89 13.67
CA LEU A 22 -8.58 13.04 12.99
C LEU A 22 -10.11 12.98 12.88
N PHE A 23 -10.68 11.82 12.57
CA PHE A 23 -12.06 11.73 12.08
C PHE A 23 -13.03 10.97 12.99
N ASP A 24 -12.55 10.04 13.83
CA ASP A 24 -13.39 9.38 14.83
C ASP A 24 -12.55 8.80 15.98
N PRO A 25 -12.43 9.50 17.13
CA PRO A 25 -11.61 9.04 18.25
C PRO A 25 -12.20 7.83 18.98
N THR A 26 -13.43 7.42 18.65
CA THR A 26 -14.09 6.27 19.27
C THR A 26 -13.66 4.93 18.67
N ILE A 27 -12.94 4.93 17.54
CA ILE A 27 -12.33 3.73 16.96
C ILE A 27 -11.32 3.16 17.96
N LYS A 28 -11.37 1.85 18.23
CA LYS A 28 -10.44 1.19 19.15
C LYS A 28 -9.04 1.05 18.52
N ALA A 29 -8.97 0.58 17.27
CA ALA A 29 -7.79 0.45 16.44
C ALA A 29 -6.69 -0.48 16.99
N GLY A 30 -7.09 -1.64 17.51
CA GLY A 30 -6.18 -2.65 18.08
C GLY A 30 -6.35 -2.83 19.59
N ASN A 31 -5.46 -3.63 20.18
CA ASN A 31 -5.58 -4.14 21.54
C ASN A 31 -6.97 -4.76 21.80
N TYR A 32 -7.45 -5.55 20.83
CA TYR A 32 -8.75 -6.20 20.90
C TYR A 32 -8.77 -7.27 22.00
N SER A 33 -9.92 -7.44 22.62
CA SER A 33 -10.14 -8.47 23.65
C SER A 33 -9.98 -9.87 23.06
N ALA A 34 -9.57 -10.87 23.84
CA ALA A 34 -9.47 -12.22 23.32
C ALA A 34 -10.85 -12.80 22.92
N GLY A 35 -10.86 -13.64 21.87
CA GLY A 35 -12.03 -14.43 21.47
C GLY A 35 -13.18 -13.59 20.91
N ALA A 36 -14.43 -14.02 21.18
CA ALA A 36 -15.63 -13.43 20.59
C ALA A 36 -15.79 -11.92 20.89
N ALA A 37 -15.28 -11.45 22.03
CA ALA A 37 -15.32 -10.04 22.40
C ALA A 37 -14.46 -9.18 21.45
N GLY A 38 -13.22 -9.59 21.15
CA GLY A 38 -12.38 -8.86 20.20
C GLY A 38 -12.88 -8.90 18.78
N VAL A 39 -13.53 -10.01 18.39
CA VAL A 39 -14.26 -10.07 17.12
C VAL A 39 -15.33 -8.97 17.10
N ALA A 40 -16.20 -8.90 18.10
CA ALA A 40 -17.26 -7.88 18.14
C ALA A 40 -16.69 -6.44 18.13
N GLU A 41 -15.60 -6.19 18.84
CA GLU A 41 -14.90 -4.90 18.84
C GLU A 41 -14.33 -4.55 17.46
N SER A 42 -13.72 -5.50 16.75
CA SER A 42 -13.16 -5.24 15.41
C SER A 42 -14.26 -4.98 14.38
N TYR A 43 -15.38 -5.70 14.43
CA TYR A 43 -16.55 -5.40 13.58
C TYR A 43 -17.15 -4.03 13.90
N ALA A 44 -17.17 -3.61 15.17
CA ALA A 44 -17.62 -2.26 15.54
C ALA A 44 -16.69 -1.18 14.95
N ASP A 45 -15.38 -1.41 14.94
CA ASP A 45 -14.43 -0.51 14.30
C ASP A 45 -14.58 -0.47 12.77
N LEU A 46 -14.89 -1.60 12.12
CA LEU A 46 -15.20 -1.60 10.68
C LEU A 46 -16.40 -0.70 10.35
N VAL A 47 -17.47 -0.79 11.15
CA VAL A 47 -18.66 0.06 10.98
C VAL A 47 -18.31 1.54 11.11
N LYS A 48 -17.50 1.91 12.11
CA LYS A 48 -17.05 3.30 12.30
C LYS A 48 -16.18 3.78 11.15
N VAL A 49 -15.20 2.99 10.71
CA VAL A 49 -14.34 3.33 9.58
C VAL A 49 -15.17 3.54 8.32
N PHE A 50 -16.08 2.62 7.98
CA PHE A 50 -16.94 2.80 6.80
C PHE A 50 -17.87 4.00 6.93
N THR A 51 -18.33 4.32 8.13
CA THR A 51 -19.10 5.55 8.38
C THR A 51 -18.26 6.80 8.12
N VAL A 52 -17.02 6.85 8.62
CA VAL A 52 -16.09 7.95 8.35
C VAL A 52 -15.79 8.07 6.86
N MET A 53 -15.46 6.96 6.19
CA MET A 53 -15.14 6.96 4.76
C MET A 53 -16.36 7.41 3.91
N GLY A 54 -17.57 6.98 4.25
CA GLY A 54 -18.79 7.44 3.59
C GLY A 54 -19.02 8.95 3.76
N LYS A 55 -18.77 9.50 4.96
CA LYS A 55 -18.85 10.95 5.22
C LYS A 55 -17.78 11.72 4.45
N LEU A 56 -16.55 11.21 4.40
CA LEU A 56 -15.47 11.79 3.62
C LEU A 56 -15.79 11.75 2.12
N GLN A 57 -16.35 10.65 1.61
CA GLN A 57 -16.80 10.52 0.22
C GLN A 57 -17.79 11.61 -0.15
N ALA A 58 -18.82 11.81 0.67
CA ALA A 58 -19.83 12.84 0.46
C ALA A 58 -19.26 14.27 0.55
N ALA A 59 -18.18 14.45 1.30
CA ALA A 59 -17.57 15.75 1.57
C ALA A 59 -16.34 16.08 0.69
N VAL A 60 -15.89 15.20 -0.22
CA VAL A 60 -14.65 15.43 -0.99
C VAL A 60 -14.67 16.76 -1.72
N ALA A 61 -15.80 17.11 -2.36
CA ALA A 61 -15.92 18.36 -3.12
C ALA A 61 -15.84 19.60 -2.21
N THR A 62 -16.50 19.57 -1.05
CA THR A 62 -16.60 20.72 -0.13
C THR A 62 -15.42 20.80 0.84
N GLY A 63 -14.70 19.70 1.07
CA GLY A 63 -13.68 19.59 2.11
C GLY A 63 -14.25 19.57 3.53
N ALA A 64 -15.56 19.35 3.70
CA ALA A 64 -16.20 19.34 5.00
C ALA A 64 -15.69 18.16 5.86
N TRP A 65 -15.57 18.40 7.16
CA TRP A 65 -15.16 17.37 8.11
C TRP A 65 -16.38 16.56 8.59
N PRO A 66 -16.24 15.24 8.82
CA PRO A 66 -17.26 14.45 9.49
C PRO A 66 -17.66 15.06 10.84
N ASP A 67 -18.94 14.97 11.20
CA ASP A 67 -19.46 15.30 12.54
C ASP A 67 -18.83 14.45 13.67
N THR A 68 -18.34 13.25 13.35
CA THR A 68 -17.59 12.35 14.25
C THR A 68 -16.17 12.83 14.55
N SER A 69 -15.69 13.88 13.85
CA SER A 69 -14.30 14.33 13.95
C SER A 69 -13.90 14.62 15.40
N SER A 70 -12.65 14.25 15.71
CA SER A 70 -12.07 14.48 17.03
C SER A 70 -11.92 15.97 17.32
N ALA A 71 -11.53 16.31 18.56
CA ALA A 71 -11.17 17.69 18.88
C ALA A 71 -10.01 18.20 18.00
N THR A 72 -9.02 17.34 17.70
CA THR A 72 -7.93 17.64 16.77
C THR A 72 -8.44 17.93 15.36
N GLY A 73 -9.33 17.09 14.82
CA GLY A 73 -9.95 17.30 13.51
C GLY A 73 -10.79 18.58 13.45
N LYS A 74 -11.56 18.87 14.49
CA LYS A 74 -12.36 20.10 14.60
C LYS A 74 -11.49 21.36 14.67
N ALA A 75 -10.33 21.29 15.32
CA ALA A 75 -9.37 22.40 15.32
C ALA A 75 -8.81 22.66 13.92
N LEU A 76 -8.47 21.60 13.16
CA LEU A 76 -8.04 21.72 11.76
C LEU A 76 -9.15 22.29 10.88
N GLN A 77 -10.40 21.83 11.07
CA GLN A 77 -11.57 22.39 10.39
C GLN A 77 -11.70 23.90 10.65
N ALA A 78 -11.59 24.32 11.92
CA ALA A 78 -11.65 25.73 12.30
C ALA A 78 -10.50 26.56 11.70
N ALA A 79 -9.34 25.94 11.46
CA ALA A 79 -8.20 26.53 10.76
C ALA A 79 -8.34 26.54 9.22
N GLY A 80 -9.48 26.11 8.68
CA GLY A 80 -9.75 26.10 7.24
C GLY A 80 -9.08 24.96 6.48
N VAL A 81 -8.54 23.95 7.17
CA VAL A 81 -7.96 22.77 6.52
C VAL A 81 -9.09 21.90 5.95
N PRO A 82 -9.08 21.54 4.65
CA PRO A 82 -10.09 20.66 4.09
C PRO A 82 -9.82 19.18 4.46
N SER A 83 -10.88 18.43 4.77
CA SER A 83 -10.79 17.02 5.18
C SER A 83 -10.15 16.12 4.12
N ARG A 84 -10.30 16.43 2.83
CA ARG A 84 -9.64 15.71 1.73
C ARG A 84 -8.11 15.82 1.77
N SER A 85 -7.56 16.94 2.23
CA SER A 85 -6.09 17.10 2.37
C SER A 85 -5.58 16.33 3.59
N ALA A 86 -6.36 16.29 4.67
CA ALA A 86 -6.09 15.41 5.81
C ALA A 86 -6.07 13.94 5.38
N LEU A 87 -7.12 13.47 4.69
CA LEU A 87 -7.21 12.10 4.17
C LEU A 87 -6.02 11.76 3.27
N LEU A 88 -5.69 12.63 2.31
CA LEU A 88 -4.54 12.43 1.43
C LEU A 88 -3.23 12.31 2.21
N LEU A 89 -2.97 13.20 3.18
CA LEU A 89 -1.75 13.12 3.99
C LEU A 89 -1.65 11.80 4.74
N LEU A 90 -2.76 11.31 5.32
CA LEU A 90 -2.79 10.02 6.00
C LEU A 90 -2.42 8.87 5.05
N GLY A 91 -2.94 8.90 3.81
CA GLY A 91 -2.57 7.91 2.80
C GLY A 91 -1.09 7.97 2.42
N LEU A 92 -0.56 9.17 2.19
CA LEU A 92 0.84 9.38 1.81
C LEU A 92 1.82 8.96 2.91
N MET A 93 1.55 9.31 4.18
CA MET A 93 2.40 8.94 5.30
C MET A 93 2.37 7.43 5.60
N ALA A 94 1.28 6.75 5.24
CA ALA A 94 1.17 5.29 5.29
C ALA A 94 1.85 4.62 4.09
N GLY A 95 1.97 5.31 2.95
CA GLY A 95 2.48 4.75 1.70
C GLY A 95 1.41 4.06 0.85
N ILE A 96 0.15 4.45 1.01
CA ILE A 96 -0.98 3.93 0.23
C ILE A 96 -0.96 4.54 -1.18
N PRO A 97 -1.16 3.75 -2.26
CA PRO A 97 -1.18 4.29 -3.62
C PRO A 97 -2.28 5.32 -3.85
N THR A 98 -1.98 6.40 -4.57
CA THR A 98 -2.95 7.42 -5.00
C THR A 98 -3.69 7.06 -6.29
N GLN A 99 -3.23 6.01 -6.99
CA GLN A 99 -4.00 5.33 -8.04
C GLN A 99 -4.82 4.20 -7.41
N SER A 100 -6.07 4.05 -7.81
CA SER A 100 -7.06 3.15 -7.17
C SER A 100 -7.97 2.50 -8.20
N ALA A 101 -8.99 1.75 -7.77
CA ALA A 101 -9.90 1.03 -8.64
C ALA A 101 -10.47 1.89 -9.78
N HIS A 102 -10.78 3.16 -9.48
CA HIS A 102 -11.42 4.07 -10.43
C HIS A 102 -10.65 5.35 -10.72
N PHE A 103 -9.66 5.70 -9.90
CA PHE A 103 -8.93 6.96 -10.02
C PHE A 103 -7.49 6.74 -10.48
N ASP A 104 -7.17 7.25 -11.66
CA ASP A 104 -5.87 7.12 -12.32
C ASP A 104 -4.88 8.25 -12.01
N SER A 105 -5.31 9.28 -11.27
CA SER A 105 -4.53 10.50 -10.95
C SER A 105 -4.10 11.33 -12.17
N ILE A 106 -4.67 11.09 -13.36
CA ILE A 106 -4.26 11.76 -14.61
C ILE A 106 -5.47 12.33 -15.37
N SER A 107 -6.59 11.63 -15.38
CA SER A 107 -7.78 12.01 -16.14
C SER A 107 -8.66 12.99 -15.33
N GLY A 108 -9.14 14.03 -15.98
CA GLY A 108 -10.15 14.95 -15.46
C GLY A 108 -11.37 15.04 -16.40
N PRO A 109 -12.53 15.50 -15.93
CA PRO A 109 -13.70 15.69 -16.77
C PRO A 109 -13.46 16.87 -17.74
N GLU A 110 -14.15 16.88 -18.88
CA GLU A 110 -14.11 18.05 -19.77
C GLU A 110 -14.60 19.31 -19.06
N GLY A 111 -14.07 20.48 -19.46
CA GLY A 111 -14.41 21.77 -18.86
C GLY A 111 -13.42 22.24 -17.77
N ALA A 112 -13.90 23.05 -16.83
CA ALA A 112 -13.06 23.78 -15.87
C ALA A 112 -12.21 22.87 -14.95
N LEU A 113 -12.64 21.63 -14.74
CA LEU A 113 -11.97 20.67 -13.88
C LEU A 113 -10.97 19.76 -14.60
N LYS A 114 -10.79 19.90 -15.92
CA LYS A 114 -9.96 19.01 -16.75
C LYS A 114 -8.54 18.83 -16.23
N LEU A 115 -7.92 19.91 -15.75
CA LEU A 115 -6.55 19.89 -15.20
C LEU A 115 -6.52 19.88 -13.68
N THR A 116 -7.50 20.50 -13.02
CA THR A 116 -7.51 20.66 -11.57
C THR A 116 -8.01 19.41 -10.84
N PHE A 117 -8.90 18.62 -11.45
CA PHE A 117 -9.35 17.35 -10.88
C PHE A 117 -8.21 16.36 -10.67
N PRO A 118 -7.42 15.97 -11.70
CA PRO A 118 -6.33 15.01 -11.51
C PRO A 118 -5.24 15.54 -10.56
N LEU A 119 -5.00 16.85 -10.57
CA LEU A 119 -3.98 17.48 -9.72
C LEU A 119 -4.40 17.59 -8.24
N ALA A 120 -5.64 17.98 -7.94
CA ALA A 120 -6.03 18.42 -6.59
C ALA A 120 -7.09 17.56 -5.91
N ILE A 121 -7.83 16.72 -6.67
CA ILE A 121 -8.99 15.96 -6.16
C ILE A 121 -8.74 14.45 -6.28
N SER A 122 -8.31 13.99 -7.45
CA SER A 122 -8.11 12.57 -7.75
C SER A 122 -7.20 11.84 -6.75
N PRO A 123 -6.09 12.41 -6.23
CA PRO A 123 -5.25 11.70 -5.28
C PRO A 123 -6.00 11.39 -3.97
N ALA A 124 -6.81 12.33 -3.47
CA ALA A 124 -7.59 12.11 -2.25
C ALA A 124 -8.71 11.08 -2.46
N LEU A 125 -9.32 11.05 -3.64
CA LEU A 125 -10.29 10.02 -4.03
C LEU A 125 -9.63 8.64 -4.15
N GLY A 126 -8.41 8.58 -4.68
CA GLY A 126 -7.63 7.34 -4.71
C GLY A 126 -7.31 6.81 -3.32
N ILE A 127 -6.88 7.70 -2.41
CA ILE A 127 -6.69 7.34 -0.99
C ILE A 127 -8.02 6.98 -0.31
N LEU A 128 -9.14 7.58 -0.70
CA LEU A 128 -10.44 7.18 -0.15
C LEU A 128 -10.76 5.71 -0.48
N GLU A 129 -10.63 5.30 -1.74
CA GLU A 129 -10.88 3.91 -2.15
C GLU A 129 -9.86 2.95 -1.52
N ASN A 130 -8.57 3.24 -1.70
CA ASN A 130 -7.50 2.36 -1.24
C ASN A 130 -7.36 2.35 0.29
N GLY A 131 -7.50 3.51 0.92
CA GLY A 131 -7.46 3.67 2.36
C GLY A 131 -8.61 2.95 3.06
N THR A 132 -9.80 2.89 2.44
CA THR A 132 -10.90 2.08 2.97
C THR A 132 -10.50 0.60 3.06
N ASN A 133 -9.88 0.06 2.00
CA ASN A 133 -9.35 -1.32 2.00
C ASN A 133 -8.22 -1.50 3.02
N ALA A 134 -7.27 -0.57 3.08
CA ALA A 134 -6.15 -0.62 4.02
C ALA A 134 -6.61 -0.54 5.48
N ALA A 135 -7.61 0.29 5.80
CA ALA A 135 -8.17 0.39 7.15
C ALA A 135 -8.95 -0.87 7.54
N ALA A 136 -9.70 -1.48 6.59
CA ALA A 136 -10.35 -2.76 6.84
C ALA A 136 -9.33 -3.88 7.10
N LEU A 137 -8.24 -3.92 6.33
CA LEU A 137 -7.10 -4.79 6.59
C LEU A 137 -6.49 -4.53 7.97
N ALA A 138 -6.24 -3.27 8.32
CA ALA A 138 -5.68 -2.88 9.60
C ALA A 138 -6.51 -3.46 10.75
N ILE A 139 -7.84 -3.40 10.66
CA ILE A 139 -8.73 -3.92 11.69
C ILE A 139 -8.70 -5.46 11.74
N LEU A 140 -8.94 -6.12 10.61
CA LEU A 140 -9.09 -7.57 10.55
C LEU A 140 -7.77 -8.30 10.80
N ALA A 141 -6.69 -7.87 10.15
CA ALA A 141 -5.37 -8.48 10.31
C ALA A 141 -4.79 -8.20 11.71
N THR A 142 -4.97 -7.00 12.26
CA THR A 142 -4.53 -6.72 13.65
C THR A 142 -5.31 -7.59 14.63
N GLN A 143 -6.64 -7.71 14.48
CA GLN A 143 -7.43 -8.56 15.38
C GLN A 143 -7.01 -10.04 15.32
N ASP A 144 -6.76 -10.57 14.13
CA ASP A 144 -6.31 -11.95 13.96
C ASP A 144 -4.91 -12.16 14.57
N VAL A 145 -3.96 -11.28 14.26
CA VAL A 145 -2.59 -11.39 14.78
C VAL A 145 -2.58 -11.22 16.30
N GLU A 146 -3.29 -10.23 16.86
CA GLU A 146 -3.37 -10.02 18.31
C GLU A 146 -3.97 -11.23 19.04
N ASN A 147 -4.96 -11.92 18.45
CA ASN A 147 -5.47 -13.19 18.99
C ASN A 147 -4.41 -14.29 19.01
N GLN A 148 -3.56 -14.37 17.99
CA GLN A 148 -2.49 -15.37 17.92
C GLN A 148 -1.36 -15.08 18.91
N VAL A 149 -1.01 -13.80 19.10
CA VAL A 149 0.17 -13.41 19.89
C VAL A 149 -0.15 -12.99 21.33
N GLY A 150 -1.40 -12.68 21.63
CA GLY A 150 -1.90 -12.35 22.96
C GLY A 150 -1.62 -10.92 23.41
N GLY A 151 -1.69 -9.95 22.51
CA GLY A 151 -1.51 -8.53 22.85
C GLY A 151 -1.25 -7.65 21.64
N PRO A 152 -1.23 -6.31 21.82
CA PRO A 152 -1.14 -5.35 20.72
C PRO A 152 0.21 -5.42 20.00
N VAL A 153 0.17 -5.32 18.67
CA VAL A 153 1.36 -5.43 17.80
C VAL A 153 1.69 -4.16 17.01
N PHE A 154 0.73 -3.27 16.82
CA PHE A 154 0.96 -2.01 16.12
C PHE A 154 1.68 -1.01 17.03
N ASP A 155 2.78 -0.45 16.52
CA ASP A 155 3.58 0.58 17.20
C ASP A 155 3.93 1.69 16.21
N ASN A 156 3.66 2.93 16.59
CA ASN A 156 4.10 4.10 15.84
C ASN A 156 4.84 5.12 16.73
N THR A 157 5.32 4.70 17.90
CA THR A 157 5.99 5.58 18.87
C THR A 157 7.23 6.24 18.30
N LYS A 158 7.94 5.56 17.38
CA LYS A 158 9.14 6.04 16.72
C LYS A 158 8.91 6.54 15.29
N THR A 159 7.67 6.52 14.81
CA THR A 159 7.38 6.89 13.42
C THR A 159 7.46 8.40 13.24
N ASP A 160 8.34 8.84 12.35
CA ASP A 160 8.44 10.22 11.88
C ASP A 160 7.59 10.41 10.62
N TYR A 161 6.33 10.81 10.81
CA TYR A 161 5.42 11.05 9.70
C TYR A 161 5.83 12.23 8.81
N SER A 162 6.58 13.19 9.34
CA SER A 162 7.09 14.32 8.56
C SER A 162 8.15 13.83 7.57
N ALA A 163 9.10 13.02 8.04
CA ALA A 163 10.12 12.40 7.18
C ALA A 163 9.48 11.51 6.09
N ARG A 164 8.45 10.75 6.45
CA ARG A 164 7.77 9.86 5.50
C ARG A 164 7.07 10.57 4.34
N VAL A 165 6.73 11.85 4.46
CA VAL A 165 6.04 12.63 3.42
C VAL A 165 6.90 13.72 2.79
N GLU A 166 8.20 13.77 3.06
CA GLU A 166 9.07 14.86 2.61
C GLU A 166 9.09 14.99 1.07
N GLY A 167 9.22 13.87 0.36
CA GLY A 167 9.16 13.86 -1.11
C GLY A 167 7.75 14.12 -1.64
N GLU A 168 6.74 13.53 -0.99
CA GLU A 168 5.33 13.68 -1.36
C GLU A 168 4.81 15.10 -1.15
N ARG A 169 5.37 15.86 -0.20
CA ARG A 169 5.03 17.26 0.08
C ARG A 169 5.19 18.14 -1.16
N VAL A 170 6.18 17.85 -2.00
CA VAL A 170 6.42 18.57 -3.26
C VAL A 170 5.47 18.08 -4.34
N ILE A 171 5.35 16.76 -4.52
CA ILE A 171 4.56 16.15 -5.59
C ILE A 171 3.06 16.45 -5.43
N PHE A 172 2.55 16.35 -4.21
CA PHE A 172 1.13 16.47 -3.89
C PHE A 172 0.78 17.83 -3.25
N ASN A 173 1.65 18.84 -3.35
CA ASN A 173 1.47 20.12 -2.67
C ASN A 173 0.10 20.75 -2.94
N ALA A 174 -0.31 20.78 -4.21
CA ALA A 174 -1.59 21.32 -4.64
C ALA A 174 -2.78 20.55 -4.04
N ALA A 175 -2.73 19.22 -4.03
CA ALA A 175 -3.77 18.37 -3.45
C ALA A 175 -3.81 18.43 -1.91
N LEU A 176 -2.66 18.68 -1.29
CA LEU A 176 -2.52 18.89 0.16
C LEU A 176 -2.85 20.32 0.60
N SER A 177 -3.29 21.19 -0.32
CA SER A 177 -3.65 22.58 -0.04
C SER A 177 -2.49 23.44 0.47
N GLY A 178 -1.26 23.13 0.02
CA GLY A 178 -0.07 23.93 0.28
C GLY A 178 0.64 23.64 1.61
N ASN A 179 1.85 24.18 1.73
CA ASN A 179 2.76 23.90 2.85
C ASN A 179 2.18 24.24 4.23
N THR A 180 1.42 25.34 4.34
CA THR A 180 0.78 25.74 5.61
C THR A 180 -0.20 24.68 6.11
N VAL A 181 -0.99 24.09 5.21
CA VAL A 181 -1.92 23.01 5.56
C VAL A 181 -1.17 21.74 5.91
N ILE A 182 -0.11 21.41 5.17
CA ILE A 182 0.75 20.25 5.45
C ILE A 182 1.36 20.36 6.85
N ASP A 183 1.91 21.53 7.20
CA ASP A 183 2.54 21.74 8.51
C ASP A 183 1.52 21.70 9.64
N ALA A 184 0.32 22.24 9.43
CA ALA A 184 -0.77 22.14 10.40
C ALA A 184 -1.21 20.68 10.63
N LEU A 185 -1.33 19.89 9.57
CA LEU A 185 -1.68 18.48 9.64
C LEU A 185 -0.57 17.65 10.32
N LEU A 186 0.69 17.85 9.96
CA LEU A 186 1.82 17.16 10.61
C LEU A 186 1.95 17.57 12.08
N GLY A 187 1.71 18.84 12.41
CA GLY A 187 1.62 19.32 13.79
C GLY A 187 0.48 18.64 14.57
N ALA A 188 -0.68 18.46 13.94
CA ALA A 188 -1.81 17.75 14.53
C ALA A 188 -1.54 16.26 14.75
N LEU A 189 -0.66 15.63 13.96
CA LEU A 189 -0.26 14.23 14.09
C LEU A 189 1.05 14.05 14.87
N SER A 190 1.63 15.12 15.39
CA SER A 190 2.87 15.10 16.16
C SER A 190 2.65 14.47 17.54
N PRO A 191 3.66 13.77 18.12
CA PRO A 191 3.60 13.30 19.51
C PRO A 191 3.44 14.45 20.53
N ALA A 192 3.72 15.70 20.14
CA ALA A 192 3.48 16.86 20.99
C ALA A 192 1.99 17.22 21.14
N ASN A 193 1.12 16.74 20.24
CA ASN A 193 -0.32 16.94 20.34
C ASN A 193 -0.94 15.88 21.26
N PRO A 194 -1.51 16.24 22.43
CA PRO A 194 -2.18 15.26 23.31
C PRO A 194 -3.40 14.60 22.67
N GLY A 195 -3.98 15.22 21.64
CA GLY A 195 -5.07 14.64 20.84
C GLY A 195 -4.62 13.59 19.81
N ALA A 196 -3.32 13.30 19.71
CA ALA A 196 -2.74 12.32 18.81
C ALA A 196 -1.84 11.29 19.56
N PRO A 197 -2.38 10.58 20.57
CA PRO A 197 -1.59 9.62 21.32
C PRO A 197 -1.07 8.50 20.40
N ARG A 198 0.24 8.21 20.49
CA ARG A 198 0.87 7.10 19.76
C ARG A 198 0.35 5.75 20.25
N ALA A 199 0.21 4.81 19.33
CA ALA A 199 -0.03 3.40 19.62
C ALA A 199 1.28 2.76 20.09
N VAL A 200 1.18 1.96 21.15
CA VAL A 200 2.31 1.28 21.78
C VAL A 200 2.06 -0.22 21.70
N ALA A 201 2.99 -0.96 21.09
CA ALA A 201 2.87 -2.41 21.04
C ALA A 201 3.34 -3.07 22.34
N ASN A 202 2.90 -4.30 22.57
CA ASN A 202 3.44 -5.17 23.60
C ASN A 202 4.70 -5.88 23.03
N PRO A 203 5.91 -5.67 23.62
CA PRO A 203 7.14 -6.26 23.10
C PRO A 203 7.13 -7.79 23.00
N ALA A 204 6.46 -8.48 23.93
CA ALA A 204 6.35 -9.94 23.89
C ALA A 204 5.40 -10.42 22.78
N ALA A 205 4.32 -9.67 22.52
CA ALA A 205 3.40 -9.93 21.40
C ALA A 205 4.12 -9.74 20.05
N VAL A 206 4.88 -8.65 19.91
CA VAL A 206 5.69 -8.37 18.71
C VAL A 206 6.73 -9.46 18.47
N ALA A 207 7.42 -9.92 19.53
CA ALA A 207 8.39 -11.02 19.42
C ALA A 207 7.73 -12.32 18.91
N LYS A 208 6.51 -12.63 19.40
CA LYS A 208 5.73 -13.78 18.89
C LYS A 208 5.27 -13.56 17.45
N MET A 209 4.84 -12.35 17.07
CA MET A 209 4.43 -12.04 15.70
C MET A 209 5.57 -12.30 14.71
N TYR A 210 6.80 -11.85 15.01
CA TYR A 210 7.96 -12.13 14.17
C TYR A 210 8.31 -13.62 14.10
N ALA A 211 7.93 -14.41 15.11
CA ALA A 211 8.12 -15.86 15.09
C ALA A 211 7.10 -16.61 14.22
N LEU A 212 5.96 -15.99 13.83
CA LEU A 212 4.96 -16.61 12.95
C LEU A 212 5.50 -16.83 11.53
N GLU A 213 6.08 -15.80 10.93
CA GLU A 213 6.81 -15.88 9.67
C GLU A 213 7.82 -14.73 9.60
N THR A 214 9.02 -15.00 9.11
CA THR A 214 9.95 -13.96 8.66
C THR A 214 10.55 -14.31 7.30
N ASN A 215 10.18 -13.57 6.27
CA ASN A 215 10.80 -13.53 4.97
C ASN A 215 12.10 -12.70 4.97
N LYS A 216 13.22 -13.40 4.80
CA LYS A 216 14.58 -12.82 4.69
C LYS A 216 14.95 -12.34 3.28
N GLY A 217 14.08 -12.51 2.30
CA GLY A 217 14.30 -12.13 0.90
C GLY A 217 15.32 -13.02 0.16
N VAL A 218 15.58 -14.23 0.66
CA VAL A 218 16.55 -15.16 0.06
C VAL A 218 15.83 -16.10 -0.90
N ILE A 219 16.13 -16.02 -2.20
CA ILE A 219 15.49 -16.83 -3.23
C ILE A 219 16.43 -17.95 -3.68
N LYS A 220 16.13 -19.18 -3.26
CA LYS A 220 16.95 -20.37 -3.57
C LYS A 220 16.39 -21.23 -4.70
N VAL A 221 15.09 -21.14 -4.95
CA VAL A 221 14.36 -21.91 -5.96
C VAL A 221 13.65 -20.98 -6.93
N PRO A 222 13.37 -21.42 -8.16
CA PRO A 222 12.55 -20.66 -9.09
C PRO A 222 11.27 -20.13 -8.45
N THR A 223 11.12 -18.81 -8.46
CA THR A 223 10.04 -18.07 -7.80
C THR A 223 9.40 -17.13 -8.81
N ILE A 224 8.08 -17.12 -8.86
CA ILE A 224 7.29 -16.22 -9.70
C ILE A 224 6.50 -15.31 -8.77
N LEU A 225 6.66 -14.00 -8.94
CA LEU A 225 5.88 -12.97 -8.24
C LEU A 225 4.97 -12.27 -9.25
N MET A 226 3.73 -12.00 -8.85
CA MET A 226 2.79 -11.19 -9.63
C MET A 226 2.06 -10.24 -8.68
N THR A 227 2.09 -8.94 -8.96
CA THR A 227 1.42 -7.93 -8.14
C THR A 227 0.86 -6.79 -8.98
N GLY A 228 -0.22 -6.17 -8.50
CA GLY A 228 -0.71 -4.89 -9.02
C GLY A 228 0.22 -3.76 -8.61
N VAL A 229 0.56 -2.88 -9.55
CA VAL A 229 1.41 -1.71 -9.24
C VAL A 229 0.75 -0.72 -8.26
N ALA A 230 -0.58 -0.75 -8.15
CA ALA A 230 -1.40 0.06 -7.25
C ALA A 230 -2.28 -0.82 -6.33
N ASP A 231 -1.76 -1.96 -5.87
CA ASP A 231 -2.40 -2.79 -4.85
C ASP A 231 -2.38 -2.08 -3.47
N PRO A 232 -3.53 -1.87 -2.80
CA PRO A 232 -3.59 -1.17 -1.52
C PRO A 232 -3.47 -2.07 -0.29
N ILE A 233 -3.44 -3.40 -0.47
CA ILE A 233 -3.38 -4.40 0.60
C ILE A 233 -1.96 -4.95 0.72
N THR A 234 -1.36 -5.33 -0.41
CA THR A 234 0.05 -5.72 -0.52
C THR A 234 0.74 -4.84 -1.55
N PRO A 235 1.14 -3.61 -1.18
CA PRO A 235 1.71 -2.66 -2.13
C PRO A 235 2.90 -3.23 -2.90
N ALA A 236 3.06 -2.78 -4.14
CA ALA A 236 4.10 -3.25 -5.06
C ALA A 236 5.53 -3.15 -4.47
N GLY A 237 5.76 -2.24 -3.53
CA GLY A 237 7.00 -2.11 -2.76
C GLY A 237 7.46 -3.39 -2.06
N ALA A 238 6.53 -4.24 -1.61
CA ALA A 238 6.83 -5.55 -1.01
C ALA A 238 7.54 -6.45 -2.02
N SER A 239 6.99 -6.52 -3.23
CA SER A 239 7.61 -7.27 -4.33
C SER A 239 8.90 -6.62 -4.81
N GLN A 240 8.98 -5.27 -4.84
CA GLN A 240 10.19 -4.57 -5.20
C GLN A 240 11.35 -4.90 -4.25
N ARG A 241 11.10 -4.92 -2.93
CA ARG A 241 12.10 -5.29 -1.95
C ARG A 241 12.71 -6.67 -2.25
N LEU A 242 11.90 -7.66 -2.64
CA LEU A 242 12.39 -8.97 -3.06
C LEU A 242 13.18 -8.92 -4.36
N VAL A 243 12.74 -8.12 -5.33
CA VAL A 243 13.46 -7.89 -6.60
C VAL A 243 14.87 -7.33 -6.31
N ASP A 244 14.98 -6.35 -5.43
CA ASP A 244 16.24 -5.67 -5.10
C ASP A 244 17.20 -6.59 -4.33
N LEU A 245 16.71 -7.24 -3.26
CA LEU A 245 17.50 -8.22 -2.51
C LEU A 245 17.98 -9.37 -3.39
N TYR A 246 17.13 -9.83 -4.31
CA TYR A 246 17.51 -10.87 -5.25
C TYR A 246 18.50 -10.39 -6.30
N ALA A 247 18.42 -9.12 -6.74
CA ALA A 247 19.40 -8.55 -7.66
C ALA A 247 20.82 -8.57 -7.07
N GLU A 248 20.95 -8.22 -5.79
CA GLU A 248 22.21 -8.34 -5.03
C GLU A 248 22.67 -9.79 -4.91
N GLN A 249 21.76 -10.69 -4.50
CA GLN A 249 22.04 -12.11 -4.37
C GLN A 249 22.55 -12.70 -5.70
N TYR A 250 21.89 -12.37 -6.82
CA TYR A 250 22.23 -12.86 -8.15
C TYR A 250 23.54 -12.25 -8.66
N ALA A 251 23.82 -10.98 -8.34
CA ALA A 251 25.12 -10.36 -8.63
C ALA A 251 26.26 -11.08 -7.91
N ALA A 252 26.09 -11.42 -6.63
CA ALA A 252 27.05 -12.19 -5.85
C ALA A 252 27.27 -13.60 -6.43
N GLN A 253 26.20 -14.28 -6.84
CA GLN A 253 26.30 -15.59 -7.51
C GLN A 253 27.10 -15.50 -8.82
N LYS A 254 26.87 -14.47 -9.65
CA LYS A 254 27.65 -14.22 -10.87
C LYS A 254 29.11 -13.94 -10.58
N ALA A 255 29.42 -13.19 -9.52
CA ALA A 255 30.80 -12.94 -9.09
C ALA A 255 31.49 -14.24 -8.63
N ALA A 256 30.81 -15.06 -7.84
CA ALA A 256 31.33 -16.35 -7.40
C ALA A 256 31.60 -17.31 -8.57
N ALA A 257 30.69 -17.39 -9.56
CA ALA A 257 30.89 -18.18 -10.76
C ALA A 257 32.11 -17.71 -11.57
N ARG A 258 32.29 -16.39 -11.74
CA ARG A 258 33.48 -15.83 -12.40
C ARG A 258 34.77 -16.18 -11.65
N LYS A 259 34.77 -16.14 -10.32
CA LYS A 259 35.92 -16.53 -9.49
C LYS A 259 36.24 -18.01 -9.63
N SER A 260 35.23 -18.88 -9.57
CA SER A 260 35.42 -20.33 -9.72
C SER A 260 35.94 -20.72 -11.11
N TYR A 261 35.54 -20.00 -12.16
CA TYR A 261 36.04 -20.22 -13.52
C TYR A 261 37.56 -19.96 -13.64
N GLN A 262 38.14 -19.07 -12.83
CA GLN A 262 39.58 -18.78 -12.89
C GLN A 262 40.44 -20.01 -12.57
N SER A 263 39.97 -20.90 -11.68
CA SER A 263 40.66 -22.14 -11.33
C SER A 263 40.15 -23.35 -12.11
N SER A 264 38.83 -23.48 -12.27
CA SER A 264 38.22 -24.67 -12.89
C SER A 264 38.24 -24.67 -14.41
N ARG A 265 38.31 -23.48 -15.05
CA ARG A 265 38.09 -23.28 -16.49
C ARG A 265 36.73 -23.78 -17.02
N ASP A 266 35.79 -24.09 -16.12
CA ASP A 266 34.41 -24.49 -16.43
C ASP A 266 33.45 -23.41 -15.88
N TYR A 267 32.90 -22.57 -16.77
CA TYR A 267 32.01 -21.48 -16.36
C TYR A 267 30.57 -21.98 -16.22
N LYS A 268 30.13 -22.14 -14.96
CA LYS A 268 28.74 -22.44 -14.63
C LYS A 268 27.94 -21.15 -14.49
N THR A 269 27.12 -20.84 -15.50
CA THR A 269 26.24 -19.67 -15.47
C THR A 269 25.23 -19.81 -14.32
N PRO A 270 25.20 -18.88 -13.34
CA PRO A 270 24.17 -18.92 -12.31
C PRO A 270 22.78 -18.81 -12.91
N GLN A 271 21.85 -19.59 -12.41
CA GLN A 271 20.48 -19.58 -12.86
C GLN A 271 19.72 -18.39 -12.24
N ASN A 272 18.99 -17.63 -13.07
CA ASN A 272 18.00 -16.69 -12.57
C ASN A 272 16.81 -17.45 -12.00
N ASN A 273 16.48 -17.17 -10.74
CA ASN A 273 15.42 -17.81 -9.96
C ASN A 273 14.28 -16.86 -9.60
N LEU A 274 14.26 -15.63 -10.13
CA LEU A 274 13.13 -14.72 -9.96
C LEU A 274 12.54 -14.31 -11.31
N LEU A 275 11.22 -14.48 -11.44
CA LEU A 275 10.38 -13.88 -12.47
C LEU A 275 9.38 -12.95 -11.80
N MET A 276 9.51 -11.65 -12.06
CA MET A 276 8.56 -10.63 -11.60
C MET A 276 7.60 -10.27 -12.73
N LEU A 277 6.29 -10.34 -12.46
CA LEU A 277 5.20 -9.92 -13.34
C LEU A 277 4.49 -8.71 -12.73
N TRP A 278 4.72 -7.53 -13.25
CA TRP A 278 4.05 -6.30 -12.82
C TRP A 278 2.71 -6.16 -13.55
N ASN A 279 1.60 -6.22 -12.83
CA ASN A 279 0.30 -5.91 -13.39
C ASN A 279 0.10 -4.38 -13.40
N THR A 280 0.18 -3.81 -14.59
CA THR A 280 0.23 -2.36 -14.80
C THR A 280 -1.16 -1.79 -15.00
N THR A 281 -1.36 -0.57 -14.52
CA THR A 281 -2.58 0.18 -14.82
C THR A 281 -2.67 0.55 -16.29
N PRO A 282 -3.89 0.70 -16.85
CA PRO A 282 -4.08 1.39 -18.12
C PRO A 282 -3.50 2.82 -18.08
N SER A 283 -3.20 3.40 -19.24
CA SER A 283 -2.69 4.77 -19.33
C SER A 283 -3.68 5.84 -18.84
N SER A 284 -4.97 5.55 -18.94
CA SER A 284 -6.09 6.38 -18.47
C SER A 284 -7.30 5.47 -18.25
N TYR A 285 -7.98 5.62 -17.12
CA TYR A 285 -9.16 4.81 -16.79
C TYR A 285 -10.19 5.50 -15.90
N THR A 286 -9.93 6.68 -15.33
CA THR A 286 -10.99 7.43 -14.64
C THR A 286 -12.08 7.81 -15.65
N LYS A 287 -13.34 7.55 -15.31
CA LYS A 287 -14.51 7.88 -16.13
C LYS A 287 -15.39 8.88 -15.40
N PHE A 288 -16.07 9.71 -16.17
CA PHE A 288 -16.96 10.75 -15.67
C PHE A 288 -18.31 10.62 -16.35
N ASP A 289 -19.38 10.96 -15.62
CA ASP A 289 -20.72 11.08 -16.18
C ASP A 289 -20.90 12.40 -16.95
N ALA A 290 -22.11 12.62 -17.49
CA ALA A 290 -22.43 13.84 -18.24
C ALA A 290 -22.36 15.12 -17.38
N ALA A 291 -22.44 15.01 -16.05
CA ALA A 291 -22.30 16.13 -15.13
C ALA A 291 -20.84 16.38 -14.72
N GLY A 292 -19.90 15.57 -15.20
CA GLY A 292 -18.48 15.64 -14.85
C GLY A 292 -18.16 15.00 -13.49
N SER A 293 -19.07 14.22 -12.92
CA SER A 293 -18.84 13.48 -11.68
C SER A 293 -18.15 12.15 -11.96
N PRO A 294 -17.19 11.71 -11.14
CA PRO A 294 -16.49 10.46 -11.36
C PRO A 294 -17.43 9.25 -11.18
N ILE A 295 -17.24 8.23 -12.02
CA ILE A 295 -18.00 6.98 -11.99
C ILE A 295 -17.17 5.93 -11.24
N THR A 296 -17.70 5.40 -10.14
CA THR A 296 -17.05 4.38 -9.29
C THR A 296 -17.83 3.07 -9.18
N SER A 297 -18.82 2.87 -10.06
CA SER A 297 -19.66 1.66 -10.10
C SER A 297 -19.19 0.62 -11.11
N THR A 298 -18.13 0.92 -11.87
CA THR A 298 -17.55 -0.01 -12.85
C THR A 298 -16.64 -1.05 -12.17
N PRO A 299 -16.24 -2.12 -12.85
CA PRO A 299 -15.17 -2.98 -12.35
C PRO A 299 -13.86 -2.21 -12.15
N ALA A 300 -13.10 -2.58 -11.12
CA ALA A 300 -11.79 -1.99 -10.84
C ALA A 300 -10.83 -2.16 -12.03
N ALA A 301 -10.08 -1.09 -12.33
CA ALA A 301 -9.05 -1.15 -13.37
C ALA A 301 -7.97 -2.18 -13.03
N GLN A 302 -7.44 -2.84 -14.07
CA GLN A 302 -6.29 -3.75 -13.91
C GLN A 302 -5.10 -3.01 -13.27
N GLY A 303 -4.31 -3.72 -12.48
CA GLY A 303 -3.12 -3.19 -11.81
C GLY A 303 -3.42 -2.44 -10.51
N THR A 304 -4.71 -2.31 -10.17
CA THR A 304 -5.23 -1.69 -8.95
C THR A 304 -6.01 -2.72 -8.13
N ASN A 305 -6.39 -2.37 -6.89
CA ASN A 305 -7.10 -3.26 -5.97
C ASN A 305 -6.27 -4.52 -5.63
N HIS A 306 -6.76 -5.34 -4.70
CA HIS A 306 -6.03 -6.53 -4.27
C HIS A 306 -6.34 -7.73 -5.17
N CYS A 307 -5.29 -8.35 -5.71
CA CYS A 307 -5.39 -9.55 -6.55
C CYS A 307 -6.35 -9.43 -7.77
N ASN A 308 -6.51 -8.23 -8.33
CA ASN A 308 -7.34 -7.98 -9.51
C ASN A 308 -6.67 -8.50 -10.80
N PHE A 309 -6.64 -9.83 -10.94
CA PHE A 309 -5.97 -10.54 -12.04
C PHE A 309 -6.97 -11.20 -12.98
N THR A 310 -6.71 -11.10 -14.27
CA THR A 310 -7.52 -11.79 -15.27
C THR A 310 -7.21 -13.29 -15.28
N THR A 311 -8.14 -14.10 -15.77
CA THR A 311 -7.92 -15.55 -15.96
C THR A 311 -6.69 -15.82 -16.84
N ALA A 312 -6.43 -14.99 -17.85
CA ALA A 312 -5.27 -15.16 -18.73
C ALA A 312 -3.93 -14.96 -17.98
N GLN A 313 -3.89 -14.02 -17.05
CA GLN A 313 -2.71 -13.75 -16.20
C GLN A 313 -2.48 -14.88 -15.20
N LEU A 314 -3.54 -15.36 -14.55
CA LEU A 314 -3.47 -16.52 -13.65
C LEU A 314 -3.02 -17.79 -14.39
N LEU A 315 -3.54 -18.03 -15.60
CA LEU A 315 -3.13 -19.15 -16.44
C LEU A 315 -1.68 -19.02 -16.91
N LEU A 316 -1.18 -17.81 -17.17
CA LEU A 316 0.24 -17.59 -17.46
C LEU A 316 1.12 -18.03 -16.28
N VAL A 317 0.78 -17.62 -15.06
CA VAL A 317 1.51 -18.03 -13.85
C VAL A 317 1.46 -19.55 -13.68
N ALA A 318 0.27 -20.16 -13.76
CA ALA A 318 0.11 -21.60 -13.61
C ALA A 318 0.93 -22.40 -14.65
N LYS A 319 0.87 -22.00 -15.93
CA LYS A 319 1.66 -22.63 -17.00
C LYS A 319 3.17 -22.45 -16.77
N SER A 320 3.58 -21.27 -16.30
CA SER A 320 4.97 -20.99 -15.96
C SER A 320 5.45 -21.86 -14.79
N MET A 321 4.61 -22.08 -13.78
CA MET A 321 4.91 -22.99 -12.66
C MET A 321 5.06 -24.43 -13.13
N VAL A 322 4.16 -24.94 -13.98
CA VAL A 322 4.24 -26.30 -14.54
C VAL A 322 5.50 -26.48 -15.40
N GLN A 323 5.82 -25.51 -16.25
CA GLN A 323 7.07 -25.54 -17.01
C GLN A 323 8.29 -25.57 -16.08
N THR A 324 8.26 -24.75 -15.03
CA THR A 324 9.35 -24.62 -14.08
C THR A 324 9.54 -25.89 -13.27
N SER A 325 8.46 -26.55 -12.82
CA SER A 325 8.55 -27.82 -12.09
C SER A 325 9.14 -28.94 -12.94
N ASN A 326 8.83 -28.96 -14.24
CA ASN A 326 9.32 -29.99 -15.16
C ASN A 326 10.78 -29.78 -15.59
N THR A 327 11.24 -28.53 -15.64
CA THR A 327 12.57 -28.18 -16.20
C THR A 327 13.57 -27.70 -15.17
N GLY A 328 13.11 -27.39 -13.96
CA GLY A 328 13.87 -26.70 -12.92
C GLY A 328 14.20 -25.24 -13.26
N LYS A 329 13.66 -24.66 -14.35
CA LYS A 329 14.03 -23.34 -14.87
C LYS A 329 12.81 -22.46 -15.10
N LEU A 330 12.92 -21.18 -14.75
CA LEU A 330 11.90 -20.19 -15.09
C LEU A 330 11.76 -20.03 -16.62
N PRO A 331 10.54 -19.77 -17.12
CA PRO A 331 10.37 -19.41 -18.52
C PRO A 331 11.18 -18.16 -18.85
N SER A 332 11.66 -18.06 -20.09
CA SER A 332 12.47 -16.94 -20.56
C SER A 332 12.38 -16.79 -22.08
N GLY A 333 12.92 -15.68 -22.60
CA GLY A 333 13.02 -15.42 -24.03
C GLY A 333 11.69 -15.14 -24.74
N GLY A 334 11.68 -15.25 -26.07
CA GLY A 334 10.57 -14.87 -26.96
C GLY A 334 9.22 -15.52 -26.63
N ALA A 335 9.24 -16.77 -26.15
CA ALA A 335 8.05 -17.49 -25.75
C ALA A 335 7.39 -16.85 -24.51
N LEU A 336 8.19 -16.53 -23.48
CA LEU A 336 7.69 -15.80 -22.31
C LEU A 336 7.16 -14.42 -22.70
N TYR A 337 7.91 -13.64 -23.48
CA TYR A 337 7.48 -12.31 -23.92
C TYR A 337 6.13 -12.35 -24.65
N THR A 338 5.93 -13.36 -25.51
CA THR A 338 4.67 -13.56 -26.22
C THR A 338 3.55 -13.97 -25.26
N ALA A 339 3.83 -14.84 -24.29
CA ALA A 339 2.84 -15.27 -23.31
C ALA A 339 2.40 -14.13 -22.38
N VAL A 340 3.34 -13.30 -21.90
CA VAL A 340 3.08 -12.08 -21.13
C VAL A 340 2.22 -11.11 -21.94
N ARG A 341 2.59 -10.83 -23.21
CA ARG A 341 1.81 -9.94 -24.09
C ARG A 341 0.38 -10.46 -24.31
N LYS A 342 0.20 -11.77 -24.51
CA LYS A 342 -1.12 -12.40 -24.69
C LYS A 342 -1.97 -12.38 -23.41
N ALA A 343 -1.34 -12.44 -22.23
CA ALA A 343 -2.06 -12.32 -20.96
C ALA A 343 -2.61 -10.91 -20.73
N GLY A 344 -1.99 -9.89 -21.34
CA GLY A 344 -2.41 -8.49 -21.27
C GLY A 344 -2.07 -7.84 -19.92
N ASN A 345 -1.90 -6.51 -19.91
CA ASN A 345 -1.68 -5.71 -18.69
C ASN A 345 -0.62 -6.27 -17.72
N LEU A 346 0.40 -6.95 -18.25
CA LEU A 346 1.54 -7.45 -17.50
C LEU A 346 2.83 -6.93 -18.13
N SER A 347 3.78 -6.56 -17.28
CA SER A 347 5.11 -6.16 -17.67
C SER A 347 6.15 -7.00 -16.94
N ILE A 348 7.23 -7.32 -17.65
CA ILE A 348 8.46 -7.88 -17.09
C ILE A 348 9.63 -6.92 -17.28
N ASP A 349 9.30 -5.64 -17.50
CA ASP A 349 10.27 -4.57 -17.64
C ASP A 349 11.07 -4.42 -16.35
N LYS A 350 12.40 -4.40 -16.51
CA LYS A 350 13.35 -4.22 -15.42
C LYS A 350 13.51 -2.75 -15.00
N GLY A 351 12.95 -1.81 -15.77
CA GLY A 351 12.91 -0.39 -15.46
C GLY A 351 11.76 0.00 -14.53
N ILE A 352 10.77 -0.88 -14.31
CA ILE A 352 9.73 -0.64 -13.29
C ILE A 352 10.39 -0.77 -11.91
N SER A 353 10.24 0.28 -11.11
CA SER A 353 10.66 0.31 -9.72
C SER A 353 9.54 0.89 -8.87
N ALA A 354 8.98 0.09 -7.95
CA ALA A 354 7.99 0.55 -6.99
C ALA A 354 8.70 1.00 -5.70
N PRO A 355 8.32 2.15 -5.09
CA PRO A 355 8.88 2.54 -3.80
C PRO A 355 8.68 1.44 -2.75
N TRP A 356 9.70 1.18 -1.94
CA TRP A 356 9.55 0.29 -0.79
C TRP A 356 8.48 0.81 0.18
N LEU A 357 7.89 -0.08 0.99
CA LEU A 357 6.97 0.35 2.04
C LEU A 357 7.66 1.32 3.00
N LYS A 358 6.93 2.33 3.47
CA LYS A 358 7.43 3.38 4.38
C LYS A 358 8.14 2.81 5.61
N TYR A 359 7.62 1.69 6.13
CA TYR A 359 8.22 0.89 7.18
C TYR A 359 9.73 0.65 7.01
N TYR A 360 10.22 0.41 5.79
CA TYR A 360 11.64 0.16 5.53
C TYR A 360 12.51 1.40 5.43
N GLY A 361 11.91 2.58 5.25
CA GLY A 361 12.60 3.86 5.29
C GLY A 361 12.68 4.47 6.69
N ASP A 362 11.90 3.97 7.65
CA ASP A 362 11.97 4.43 9.03
C ASP A 362 13.32 4.05 9.66
N ASN A 363 13.96 5.01 10.33
CA ASN A 363 15.20 4.80 11.08
C ASN A 363 14.97 3.77 12.21
N ARG A 364 15.23 2.50 11.92
CA ARG A 364 15.04 1.36 12.80
C ARG A 364 16.17 1.17 13.80
#